data_AF-H6MYC8-F1
#
_entry.id   AF-H6MYC8-F1
#
_cell.length_a   1.000
_cell.length_b   1.000
_cell.length_c   1.000
_cell.angle_alpha   90.00
_cell.angle_beta   90.00
_cell.angle_gamma   90.00
#
_symmetry.space_group_name_H-M   'P 1'
#
loop_
_entity.id
_entity.type
_entity.pdbx_description
1 polymer ?
#
loop_
_entity_poly.entity_id
_entity_poly.type
_entity_poly.pdbx_seq_one_letter_code
_entity_poly.pdbx_strand_id
1 'polypeptide(L)' 'MNRRVLSFVALAITMLYGIGFAVIDTNTPYAVVGGVVVALSWVAVGMLGREEDDPE' A
#
# COMPACT_ATOMS: atom_id res chain seq x y z
N MET A 1 14.45 3.91 12.99
CA MET A 1 13.50 3.83 11.86
C MET A 1 12.11 3.62 12.43
N ASN A 2 11.15 4.49 12.13
CA ASN A 2 9.83 4.49 12.76
C ASN A 2 9.09 3.17 12.45
N ARG A 3 8.63 2.46 13.48
CA ARG A 3 8.08 1.09 13.35
C ARG A 3 6.85 1.05 12.44
N ARG A 4 6.07 2.15 12.42
CA ARG A 4 4.94 2.39 11.50
C ARG A 4 5.37 2.35 10.04
N VAL A 5 6.42 3.09 9.71
CA VAL A 5 6.98 3.17 8.35
C VAL A 5 7.50 1.80 7.90
N LEU A 6 8.12 1.04 8.82
CA LEU A 6 8.57 -0.32 8.54
C LEU A 6 7.43 -1.26 8.14
N SER A 7 6.33 -1.23 8.90
CA SER A 7 5.13 -2.05 8.64
C SER A 7 4.45 -1.65 7.34
N PHE A 8 4.40 -0.35 7.01
CA PHE A 8 3.85 0.14 5.75
C PHE A 8 4.67 -0.32 4.54
N VAL A 9 5.99 -0.20 4.61
CA VAL A 9 6.88 -0.66 3.53
C VAL A 9 6.75 -2.17 3.33
N ALA A 10 6.65 -2.96 4.40
CA ALA A 10 6.41 -4.40 4.30
C ALA A 10 5.07 -4.73 3.62
N LEU A 11 4.00 -4.01 3.95
CA LEU A 11 2.69 -4.15 3.30
C LEU A 11 2.77 -3.81 1.80
N ALA A 12 3.41 -2.69 1.47
CA ALA A 12 3.56 -2.22 0.09
C ALA A 12 4.32 -3.24 -0.77
N ILE A 13 5.44 -3.77 -0.27
CA ILE A 13 6.22 -4.79 -0.97
C ILE A 13 5.39 -6.07 -1.19
N THR A 14 4.63 -6.49 -0.18
CA THR A 14 3.77 -7.69 -0.26
C THR A 14 2.69 -7.52 -1.33
N MET A 15 2.02 -6.35 -1.36
CA MET A 15 1.01 -6.05 -2.38
C MET A 15 1.61 -5.95 -3.78
N LEU A 16 2.78 -5.32 -3.95
CA LEU A 16 3.48 -5.23 -5.23
C LEU A 16 3.92 -6.61 -5.75
N TYR A 17 4.35 -7.50 -4.87
CA TYR A 17 4.66 -8.89 -5.23
C TYR A 17 3.41 -9.63 -5.74
N GLY A 18 2.27 -9.44 -5.08
CA GLY A 18 0.99 -10.00 -5.54
C GLY A 18 0.53 -9.47 -6.90
N ILE A 19 0.73 -8.18 -7.17
CA ILE A 19 0.47 -7.58 -8.50
C ILE A 19 1.35 -8.23 -9.56
N GLY A 20 2.63 -8.48 -9.27
CA GLY A 20 3.56 -9.09 -10.23
C GLY A 20 3.03 -10.39 -10.82
N PHE A 21 2.37 -11.20 -9.99
CA PHE A 21 1.68 -12.42 -10.44
C PHE A 21 0.43 -12.15 -11.27
N ALA A 22 -0.42 -11.22 -10.81
CA ALA A 22 -1.67 -10.88 -11.49
C ALA A 22 -1.46 -10.25 -12.87
N VAL A 23 -0.35 -9.52 -13.08
CA VAL A 23 0.01 -8.93 -14.36
C VAL A 23 0.41 -9.99 -15.39
N ILE A 24 1.02 -11.09 -14.96
CA ILE A 24 1.51 -12.14 -15.87
C ILE A 24 0.38 -13.09 -16.31
N ASP A 25 -0.64 -13.30 -15.46
CA ASP A 25 -1.65 -14.37 -15.67
C ASP A 25 -3.03 -13.86 -16.15
N THR A 26 -3.27 -12.55 -16.18
CA THR A 26 -4.62 -12.00 -16.45
C THR A 26 -4.66 -11.11 -17.70
N ASN A 27 -5.73 -11.24 -18.52
CA ASN A 27 -5.95 -10.42 -19.72
C ASN A 27 -6.24 -8.92 -19.42
N THR A 28 -6.64 -8.61 -18.19
CA THR A 28 -7.10 -7.27 -17.75
C THR A 28 -6.41 -6.84 -16.45
N PRO A 29 -5.07 -6.75 -16.41
CA PRO A 29 -4.32 -6.55 -15.15
C PRO A 29 -4.50 -5.15 -14.56
N TYR A 30 -4.97 -4.20 -15.35
CA TYR A 30 -5.12 -2.79 -14.99
C TYR A 30 -6.07 -2.57 -13.79
N ALA A 31 -7.12 -3.39 -13.67
CA ALA A 31 -8.04 -3.32 -12.53
C ALA A 31 -7.37 -3.72 -11.22
N VAL A 32 -6.54 -4.77 -11.25
CA VAL A 32 -5.79 -5.27 -10.09
C VAL A 32 -4.71 -4.27 -9.68
N VAL A 33 -3.94 -3.78 -10.65
CA VAL A 33 -2.89 -2.77 -10.43
C VAL A 33 -3.51 -1.50 -9.84
N GLY A 34 -4.60 -1.00 -10.43
CA GLY A 34 -5.29 0.20 -9.96
C GLY A 34 -5.84 0.05 -8.54
N GLY A 35 -6.45 -1.09 -8.21
CA GLY A 35 -6.97 -1.36 -6.87
C GLY A 35 -5.89 -1.34 -5.80
N VAL A 36 -4.71 -1.88 -6.11
CA VAL A 36 -3.58 -1.88 -5.17
C VAL A 36 -3.00 -0.47 -4.99
N VAL A 37 -2.87 0.31 -6.06
CA VAL A 37 -2.39 1.71 -5.95
C VAL A 37 -3.33 2.54 -5.07
N VAL A 38 -4.65 2.40 -5.26
CA VAL A 38 -5.64 3.09 -4.43
C VAL A 38 -5.56 2.64 -2.98
N ALA A 39 -5.48 1.33 -2.73
CA ALA A 39 -5.34 0.79 -1.38
C ALA A 39 -4.08 1.32 -0.67
N LEU A 40 -2.93 1.33 -1.34
CA LEU A 40 -1.69 1.87 -0.79
C LEU A 40 -1.78 3.36 -0.52
N SER A 41 -2.45 4.12 -1.41
CA SER A 41 -2.68 5.56 -1.21
C SER A 41 -3.55 5.82 0.02
N TRP A 42 -4.58 5.01 0.24
CA TRP A 42 -5.45 5.14 1.42
C TRP A 42 -4.75 4.78 2.72
N VAL A 43 -3.96 3.70 2.71
CA VAL A 43 -3.15 3.33 3.87
C VAL A 43 -2.11 4.41 4.16
N ALA A 44 -1.49 4.99 3.12
CA ALA A 44 -0.56 6.09 3.28
C ALA A 44 -1.24 7.32 3.91
N VAL A 45 -2.39 7.75 3.39
CA VAL A 45 -3.17 8.87 3.94
C VAL A 45 -3.58 8.61 5.39
N GLY A 46 -4.08 7.42 5.71
CA GLY A 46 -4.50 7.08 7.08
C GLY A 46 -3.34 6.93 8.08
N MET A 47 -2.14 6.60 7.59
CA MET A 47 -0.94 6.53 8.43
C MET A 47 -0.29 7.91 8.62
N LEU A 48 -0.21 8.72 7.57
CA LEU A 48 0.37 10.07 7.59
C LEU A 48 -0.54 11.05 8.35
N GLY A 49 -1.86 10.93 8.20
CA GLY A 49 -2.83 11.75 8.93
C GLY A 49 -2.94 11.43 10.44
N ARG A 50 -2.26 10.39 10.94
CA ARG A 50 -2.23 10.03 12.37
C ARG A 50 -0.99 10.55 13.10
N GLU A 51 -0.10 11.29 12.44
CA GLU A 51 1.09 11.89 13.07
C GLU A 51 0.81 13.30 13.63
N GLU A 52 -0.35 13.90 13.35
CA GLU A 52 -0.72 15.25 13.82
C GLU A 52 -1.58 15.28 15.10
N ASP A 53 -2.14 14.15 15.53
CA ASP A 53 -3.00 14.04 16.72
C ASP A 53 -2.24 13.46 17.94
N ASP A 54 -1.08 14.04 18.28
CA ASP A 54 -0.48 13.85 19.62
C ASP A 54 -0.70 15.14 20.44
N PRO A 55 -1.85 15.27 21.14
CA PRO A 55 -2.04 16.36 22.08
C PRO A 55 -1.25 16.05 23.35
N GLU A 56 -0.14 16.79 23.55
CA GLU A 56 0.55 16.89 24.84
C GLU A 56 -0.37 17.43 25.95
#